data_AF-A0A7K0T9Z8-F1
#
_entry.id   AF-A0A7K0T9Z8-F1
#
_cell.length_a   1.000
_cell.length_b   1.000
_cell.length_c   1.000
_cell.angle_alpha   90.00
_cell.angle_beta   90.00
_cell.angle_gamma   90.00
#
_symmetry.space_group_name_H-M   'P 1'
#
loop_
_entity.id
_entity.type
_entity.pdbx_description
1 polymer ?
#
loop_
_entity_poly.entity_id
_entity_poly.type
_entity_poly.pdbx_seq_one_letter_code
_entity_poly.pdbx_strand_id
1 'polypeptide(L)'
;MTRRPREYIPRPVRIFVYERDAYTCRICGLVGVGTIHTEKIKGFEVDHIIPAAAGGDSSPENLQVLCRKCNNNKRHYRIKLTGQQ
;
A
#
# COMPACT_ATOMS: atom_id res chain seq x y z
N MET A 1 8.43 -11.08 -20.65
CA MET A 1 8.34 -9.98 -19.65
C MET A 1 8.71 -10.54 -18.29
N THR A 2 9.96 -10.41 -17.87
CA THR A 2 10.40 -10.86 -16.52
C THR A 2 9.75 -9.96 -15.48
N ARG A 3 8.89 -10.50 -14.63
CA ARG A 3 8.33 -9.74 -13.50
C ARG A 3 9.51 -9.32 -12.62
N ARG A 4 9.78 -8.01 -12.50
CA ARG A 4 10.76 -7.53 -11.52
C ARG A 4 10.35 -8.07 -10.15
N PRO A 5 11.25 -8.71 -9.39
CA PRO A 5 10.95 -9.14 -8.04
C PRO A 5 10.48 -7.92 -7.26
N ARG A 6 9.42 -8.08 -6.46
CA ARG A 6 8.97 -7.02 -5.58
C ARG A 6 10.09 -6.74 -4.60
N GLU A 7 10.52 -5.48 -4.54
CA GLU A 7 11.49 -5.04 -3.55
C GLU A 7 10.95 -5.30 -2.14
N TYR A 8 11.83 -5.76 -1.26
CA TYR A 8 11.48 -6.03 0.12
C TYR A 8 11.26 -4.71 0.84
N ILE A 9 10.06 -4.50 1.40
CA ILE A 9 9.75 -3.33 2.23
C ILE A 9 10.21 -3.63 3.67
N PRO A 10 11.18 -2.89 4.23
CA PRO A 10 11.65 -3.11 5.59
C PRO A 10 10.53 -2.99 6.61
N ARG A 11 10.61 -3.79 7.68
CA ARG A 11 9.63 -3.77 8.78
C ARG A 11 9.42 -2.37 9.38
N PRO A 12 10.45 -1.55 9.65
CA PRO A 12 10.25 -0.19 10.17
C PRO A 12 9.45 0.70 9.21
N VAL A 13 9.68 0.56 7.90
CA VAL A 13 8.94 1.31 6.88
C VAL A 13 7.47 0.91 6.87
N ARG A 14 7.16 -0.38 7.02
CA ARG A 14 5.77 -0.85 7.09
C ARG A 14 5.03 -0.29 8.30
N ILE A 15 5.67 -0.33 9.48
CA ILE A 15 5.10 0.22 10.71
C ILE A 15 4.82 1.72 10.54
N PHE A 16 5.81 2.47 10.05
CA PHE A 16 5.67 3.90 9.79
C PHE A 16 4.50 4.20 8.84
N VAL A 17 4.35 3.45 7.74
CA VAL A 17 3.25 3.65 6.78
C VAL A 17 1.88 3.35 7.43
N TYR A 18 1.78 2.31 8.26
CA TYR A 18 0.55 2.01 8.99
C TYR A 18 0.18 3.12 9.98
N GLU A 19 1.16 3.64 10.73
CA GLU A 19 0.95 4.74 11.69
C GLU A 19 0.59 6.05 10.99
N ARG A 20 1.32 6.42 9.93
CA ARG A 20 1.06 7.61 9.11
C ARG A 20 -0.36 7.60 8.54
N ASP A 21 -0.81 6.46 8.04
CA ASP A 21 -2.14 6.31 7.46
C ASP A 21 -3.22 6.06 8.52
N ALA A 22 -2.89 6.20 9.81
CA ALA A 22 -3.79 5.96 10.94
C ALA A 22 -4.56 4.62 10.80
N TYR A 23 -3.86 3.58 10.37
CA TYR A 23 -4.42 2.24 10.15
C TYR A 23 -5.63 2.22 9.20
N THR A 24 -5.71 3.18 8.28
CA THR A 24 -6.88 3.43 7.42
C THR A 24 -6.55 3.21 5.95
N CYS A 25 -7.49 2.62 5.20
CA CYS A 25 -7.34 2.45 3.75
C CYS A 25 -7.29 3.80 3.04
N ARG A 26 -6.21 4.10 2.33
CA ARG A 26 -6.03 5.36 1.58
C ARG A 26 -6.92 5.52 0.35
N ILE A 27 -7.57 4.43 -0.11
CA ILE A 27 -8.50 4.48 -1.25
C ILE A 27 -9.96 4.66 -0.82
N CYS A 28 -10.42 3.89 0.17
CA CYS A 28 -11.84 3.89 0.55
C CYS A 28 -12.15 4.43 1.94
N GLY A 29 -11.13 4.82 2.72
CA GLY A 29 -11.32 5.34 4.08
C GLY A 29 -11.72 4.30 5.12
N LEU A 30 -11.75 3.00 4.77
CA LEU A 30 -12.06 1.95 5.74
C LEU A 30 -10.99 1.94 6.85
N VAL A 31 -11.40 2.08 8.10
CA VAL A 31 -10.51 2.04 9.27
C VAL A 31 -10.29 0.60 9.73
N GLY A 32 -9.04 0.23 9.95
CA GLY A 32 -8.69 -1.07 10.51
C GLY A 32 -8.98 -1.12 12.01
N VAL A 33 -10.14 -1.64 12.41
CA VAL A 33 -10.49 -1.89 13.81
C VAL A 33 -9.89 -3.23 14.27
N GLY A 34 -8.90 -3.20 15.18
CA GLY A 34 -8.33 -4.42 15.78
C GLY A 34 -7.38 -4.13 16.94
N THR A 35 -7.26 -5.08 17.87
CA THR A 35 -6.52 -4.91 19.14
C THR A 35 -5.02 -5.22 19.09
N ILE A 36 -4.48 -5.64 17.93
CA ILE A 36 -3.05 -5.94 17.77
C ILE A 36 -2.57 -5.41 16.42
N HIS A 37 -1.84 -4.30 16.45
CA HIS A 37 -1.27 -3.62 15.29
C HIS A 37 0.26 -3.65 15.28
N THR A 38 0.88 -4.71 15.81
CA THR A 38 2.35 -4.74 15.98
C THR A 38 3.13 -4.72 14.67
N GLU A 39 2.55 -5.14 13.55
CA GLU A 39 3.19 -5.11 12.22
C GLU A 39 2.26 -5.31 11.02
N LYS A 40 1.03 -5.81 11.24
CA LYS A 40 0.06 -6.07 10.18
C LYS A 40 -1.36 -5.93 10.71
N ILE A 41 -2.15 -5.07 10.07
CA ILE A 41 -3.59 -5.03 10.31
C ILE A 41 -4.22 -6.19 9.53
N LYS A 42 -5.01 -7.03 10.19
CA LYS A 42 -5.73 -8.12 9.52
C LYS A 42 -6.64 -7.52 8.43
N GLY A 43 -6.40 -7.91 7.18
CA GLY A 43 -7.19 -7.43 6.04
C GLY A 43 -6.69 -6.13 5.40
N PHE A 44 -5.57 -5.54 5.86
CA PHE A 44 -4.93 -4.41 5.19
C PHE A 44 -3.45 -4.70 4.91
N GLU A 45 -2.99 -4.24 3.76
CA GLU A 45 -1.64 -4.47 3.26
C GLU A 45 -1.03 -3.13 2.84
N VAL A 46 0.28 -3.01 3.00
CA VAL A 46 1.05 -1.91 2.41
C VAL A 46 1.26 -2.22 0.93
N ASP A 47 0.86 -1.30 0.05
CA ASP A 47 0.99 -1.43 -1.40
C ASP A 47 1.59 -0.15 -1.99
N HIS A 48 2.30 -0.28 -3.12
CA HIS A 48 2.90 0.86 -3.78
C HIS A 48 1.86 1.74 -4.47
N ILE A 49 1.90 3.06 -4.32
CA ILE A 49 1.06 4.00 -5.05
C ILE A 49 1.36 3.87 -6.56
N ILE A 50 2.62 4.10 -6.94
CA ILE A 50 3.16 3.80 -8.26
C ILE A 50 3.66 2.36 -8.25
N PRO A 51 3.11 1.46 -9.10
CA PRO A 51 3.57 0.08 -9.13
C PRO A 51 5.08 -0.04 -9.40
N ALA A 52 5.75 -0.99 -8.75
CA ALA A 52 7.18 -1.26 -9.01
C ALA A 52 7.47 -1.55 -10.50
N ALA A 53 6.51 -2.16 -11.22
CA ALA A 53 6.61 -2.40 -12.66
C ALA A 53 6.55 -1.12 -13.52
N ALA A 54 6.08 -0.01 -12.96
CA ALA A 54 6.04 1.32 -13.57
C ALA A 54 7.16 2.24 -13.06
N GLY A 55 8.12 1.71 -12.28
CA GLY A 55 9.24 2.48 -11.73
C GLY A 55 9.02 3.05 -10.33
N GLY A 56 7.94 2.66 -9.63
CA GLY A 56 7.75 3.07 -8.24
C GLY A 56 8.74 2.40 -7.29
N ASP A 57 9.24 3.17 -6.33
CA ASP A 57 10.19 2.77 -5.30
C ASP A 57 9.49 2.35 -4.00
N SER A 58 10.20 1.70 -3.08
CA SER A 58 9.62 1.29 -1.78
C SER A 58 9.80 2.33 -0.67
N SER A 59 10.00 3.59 -1.05
CA SER A 59 10.06 4.70 -0.09
C SER A 59 8.69 4.90 0.57
N PRO A 60 8.64 5.31 1.85
CA PRO A 60 7.37 5.53 2.56
C PRO A 60 6.38 6.42 1.79
N GLU A 61 6.88 7.38 1.04
CA GLU A 61 6.11 8.31 0.20
C GLU A 61 5.33 7.60 -0.91
N ASN A 62 5.90 6.56 -1.51
CA ASN A 62 5.27 5.76 -2.56
C ASN A 62 4.53 4.54 -2.00
N LEU A 63 4.39 4.42 -0.68
CA LEU A 63 3.66 3.34 -0.03
C LEU A 63 2.37 3.85 0.60
N GLN A 64 1.33 3.01 0.61
CA GLN A 64 0.04 3.31 1.22
C GLN A 64 -0.61 2.07 1.84
N VAL A 65 -1.42 2.27 2.87
CA VAL A 65 -2.25 1.22 3.45
C VAL A 65 -3.52 1.02 2.62
N LEU A 66 -3.75 -0.21 2.15
CA LEU A 66 -4.97 -0.58 1.42
C LEU A 66 -5.68 -1.77 2.10
N CYS A 67 -7.01 -1.71 2.18
CA CYS A 67 -7.79 -2.89 2.53
C CYS A 67 -7.73 -3.95 1.42
N ARG A 68 -7.98 -5.22 1.77
CA ARG A 68 -7.90 -6.35 0.83
C ARG A 68 -8.74 -6.14 -0.44
N LYS A 69 -9.92 -5.54 -0.31
CA LYS A 69 -10.80 -5.22 -1.45
C LYS A 69 -10.15 -4.20 -2.39
N CYS A 70 -9.69 -3.08 -1.86
CA CYS A 70 -9.04 -2.03 -2.65
C CYS A 70 -7.72 -2.50 -3.26
N ASN A 71 -6.91 -3.24 -2.50
CA ASN A 71 -5.66 -3.82 -3.00
C ASN A 71 -5.91 -4.79 -4.17
N ASN A 72 -6.90 -5.68 -4.04
CA ASN A 72 -7.28 -6.59 -5.13
C ASN A 72 -7.77 -5.83 -6.37
N ASN A 73 -8.62 -4.81 -6.20
CA ASN A 73 -9.08 -3.98 -7.31
C ASN A 73 -7.92 -3.24 -8.00
N LYS A 74 -6.96 -2.72 -7.21
CA LYS A 74 -5.77 -2.03 -7.72
C LYS A 74 -4.85 -2.96 -8.53
N ARG A 75 -4.74 -4.24 -8.16
CA ARG A 75 -3.96 -5.22 -8.96
C ARG A 75 -4.47 -5.37 -10.40
N HIS A 76 -5.74 -5.05 -10.64
CA HIS A 76 -6.38 -5.14 -11.96
C HIS A 76 -6.32 -3.82 -12.74
N TYR A 77 -6.17 -2.69 -12.05
CA TYR A 77 -5.99 -1.38 -12.67
C TYR A 77 -4.51 -0.98 -12.64
N ARG A 78 -3.84 -1.02 -13.81
CA ARG A 78 -2.62 -0.23 -14.00
C ARG A 78 -3.04 1.22 -13.85
N ILE A 79 -2.79 1.83 -12.68
CA ILE A 79 -3.11 3.23 -12.43
C ILE A 79 -2.47 4.04 -13.57
N LYS A 80 -3.31 4.61 -14.45
CA LYS A 80 -2.88 5.75 -15.24
C LYS A 80 -2.65 6.84 -14.20
N LEU A 81 -1.41 7.26 -14.03
CA LEU A 81 -1.08 8.47 -13.26
C LEU A 81 -1.72 9.64 -14.00
N THR A 82 -3.01 9.86 -13.79
CA THR A 82 -3.67 11.08 -14.21
C THR A 82 -3.45 12.06 -13.09
N GLY A 83 -2.52 12.99 -13.34
CA GLY A 83 -2.40 14.21 -12.57
C GLY A 83 -3.80 14.81 -12.38
N GLN A 84 -4.09 15.17 -11.14
CA GLN A 84 -5.27 15.94 -10.81
C GLN A 84 -5.20 17.26 -11.58
N GLN A 85 -6.34 17.61 -12.17
CA GLN A 85 -6.58 18.85 -12.91
C GLN A 85 -6.81 19.98 -11.92
#